data_AF-A0A929PHJ3-F1
#
_entry.id   AF-A0A929PHJ3-F1
#
_cell.length_a   1.000
_cell.length_b   1.000
_cell.length_c   1.000
_cell.angle_alpha   90.00
_cell.angle_beta   90.00
_cell.angle_gamma   90.00
#
_symmetry.space_group_name_H-M   'P 1'
#
loop_
_entity.id
_entity.type
_entity.pdbx_description
1 polymer ?
#
loop_
_entity_poly.entity_id
_entity_poly.type
_entity_poly.pdbx_seq_one_letter_code
_entity_poly.pdbx_strand_id
1 'polypeptide(L)'
;THRKLEFGKDIIYYKDDEYGNRIYTGVQVKRTKIATSDVADILRQITEAFGEHFTNLSDGKQKDLDQFAVLTSNEILEEAKESFWASLRGARLDKLVKFIDGNQLVALLEKHMPSAFWEEYDYFTKYFNSLKTDFARIKDISAIGRQEPVPLENIYVSLRLT
;
A
#
# COMPACT_ATOMS: atom_id res chain seq x y z
N THR A 1 -0.21 6.08 20.16
CA THR A 1 1.16 6.15 20.71
C THR A 1 2.06 5.32 19.83
N HIS A 2 2.74 5.93 18.86
CA HIS A 2 3.68 5.24 17.96
C HIS A 2 4.85 4.70 18.78
N ARG A 3 5.02 3.38 18.82
CA ARG A 3 6.19 2.78 19.47
C ARG A 3 7.39 3.04 18.57
N LYS A 4 8.39 3.69 19.15
CA LYS A 4 9.72 4.03 18.61
C LYS A 4 10.59 2.80 18.24
N LEU A 5 9.98 1.65 17.95
CA LEU A 5 10.62 0.34 17.74
C LEU A 5 10.53 -0.16 16.29
N GLU A 6 9.93 0.60 15.39
CA GLU A 6 9.80 0.26 13.99
C GLU A 6 10.94 0.93 13.21
N PHE A 7 12.12 0.28 13.20
CA PHE A 7 13.34 0.70 12.49
C PHE A 7 13.15 0.71 10.96
N GLY A 8 12.28 1.60 10.47
CA GLY A 8 11.90 1.71 9.07
C GLY A 8 11.12 0.50 8.52
N LYS A 9 10.51 -0.32 9.39
CA LYS A 9 9.74 -1.52 9.01
C LYS A 9 8.32 -1.41 9.53
N ASP A 10 7.34 -1.52 8.64
CA ASP A 10 5.92 -1.60 9.02
C ASP A 10 5.47 -3.06 9.16
N ILE A 11 6.02 -3.95 8.33
CA ILE A 11 5.67 -5.38 8.29
C ILE A 11 6.95 -6.21 8.16
N ILE A 12 6.98 -7.37 8.82
CA ILE A 12 7.98 -8.41 8.60
C ILE A 12 7.25 -9.70 8.30
N TYR A 13 7.63 -10.37 7.21
CA TYR A 13 7.16 -11.71 6.89
C TYR A 13 8.35 -12.60 6.53
N TYR A 14 8.10 -13.91 6.45
CA TYR A 14 9.08 -14.84 5.90
C TYR A 14 8.42 -15.79 4.91
N LYS A 15 9.25 -16.35 4.04
CA LYS A 15 8.93 -17.51 3.21
C LYS A 15 10.05 -18.53 3.33
N ASP A 16 9.72 -19.80 3.18
CA ASP A 16 10.72 -20.84 3.05
C ASP A 16 11.19 -20.92 1.59
N ASP A 17 12.49 -21.06 1.38
CA ASP A 17 13.06 -21.38 0.07
C ASP A 17 12.98 -22.88 -0.24
N GLU A 18 13.44 -23.28 -1.42
CA GLU A 18 13.43 -24.68 -1.86
C GLU A 18 14.34 -25.62 -1.04
N TYR A 19 15.21 -25.05 -0.21
CA TYR A 19 16.13 -25.77 0.69
C TYR A 19 15.64 -25.76 2.14
N GLY A 20 14.50 -25.13 2.44
CA GLY A 20 13.94 -25.01 3.78
C GLY A 20 14.55 -23.88 4.62
N ASN A 21 15.29 -22.95 4.02
CA ASN A 21 15.76 -21.76 4.71
C ASN A 21 14.64 -20.71 4.76
N ARG A 22 14.50 -20.06 5.91
CA ARG A 22 13.59 -18.91 6.07
C ARG A 22 14.25 -17.66 5.53
N ILE A 23 13.60 -17.03 4.56
CA ILE A 23 13.98 -15.72 4.03
C ILE A 23 13.07 -14.67 4.67
N TYR A 24 13.63 -13.86 5.56
CA TYR A 24 12.94 -12.76 6.23
C TYR A 24 12.94 -11.50 5.37
N THR A 25 11.76 -10.95 5.16
CA THR A 25 11.57 -9.72 4.38
C THR A 25 10.93 -8.64 5.22
N GLY A 26 11.61 -7.49 5.33
CA GLY A 26 11.05 -6.27 5.89
C GLY A 26 10.30 -5.48 4.83
N VAL A 27 9.21 -4.81 5.20
CA VAL A 27 8.43 -3.98 4.30
C VAL A 27 8.22 -2.60 4.90
N GLN A 28 8.46 -1.56 4.11
CA GLN A 28 8.05 -0.19 4.39
C GLN A 28 6.95 0.21 3.40
N VAL A 29 5.85 0.70 3.92
CA VAL A 29 4.69 1.17 3.16
C VAL A 29 4.65 2.69 3.17
N LYS A 30 4.39 3.30 2.01
CA LYS A 30 4.12 4.73 1.86
C LYS A 30 2.76 4.91 1.20
N ARG A 31 1.96 5.83 1.72
CA ARG A 31 0.65 6.19 1.15
C ARG A 31 0.75 7.31 0.09
N THR A 32 1.93 7.87 -0.12
CA THR A 32 2.17 8.99 -1.03
C THR A 32 3.02 8.59 -2.22
N LYS A 33 2.96 9.41 -3.27
CA LYS A 33 3.95 9.41 -4.35
C LYS A 33 5.36 9.52 -3.77
N ILE A 34 6.29 8.75 -4.34
CA ILE A 34 7.70 8.79 -3.94
C ILE A 34 8.47 9.61 -4.98
N ALA A 35 8.98 10.76 -4.55
CA ALA A 35 9.78 11.69 -5.33
C ALA A 35 11.25 11.65 -4.91
N THR A 36 12.10 12.34 -5.66
CA THR A 36 13.55 12.41 -5.37
C THR A 36 13.86 12.96 -3.98
N SER A 37 13.00 13.85 -3.45
CA SER A 37 13.12 14.37 -2.09
C SER A 37 13.01 13.29 -1.01
N ASP A 38 12.28 12.20 -1.27
CA ASP A 38 12.03 11.13 -0.31
C ASP A 38 13.15 10.08 -0.31
N VAL A 39 14.04 10.10 -1.31
CA VAL A 39 15.04 9.06 -1.54
C VAL A 39 15.99 8.93 -0.36
N ALA A 40 16.51 10.05 0.16
CA ALA A 40 17.46 10.04 1.26
C ALA A 40 16.86 9.39 2.53
N ASP A 41 15.61 9.73 2.84
CA ASP A 41 14.91 9.17 3.99
C ASP A 41 14.62 7.68 3.82
N ILE A 42 14.15 7.26 2.64
CA ILE A 42 13.85 5.85 2.36
C ILE A 42 15.15 5.02 2.38
N LEU A 43 16.26 5.53 1.83
CA LEU A 43 17.56 4.85 1.88
C LEU A 43 18.09 4.71 3.32
N ARG A 44 17.87 5.73 4.16
CA ARG A 44 18.18 5.65 5.59
C ARG A 44 17.35 4.55 6.26
N GLN A 45 16.04 4.50 5.99
CA GLN A 45 15.16 3.44 6.50
C GLN A 45 15.61 2.04 6.06
N ILE A 46 16.00 1.87 4.79
CA ILE A 46 16.53 0.60 4.27
C ILE A 46 17.82 0.21 5.02
N THR A 47 18.74 1.15 5.17
CA THR A 47 20.04 0.90 5.84
C THR A 47 19.83 0.53 7.32
N GLU A 48 19.02 1.30 8.04
CA GLU A 48 18.61 0.98 9.41
C GLU A 48 17.94 -0.38 9.47
N ALA A 49 17.14 -0.72 8.46
CA ALA A 49 16.42 -1.96 8.47
C ALA A 49 17.28 -3.22 8.33
N PHE A 50 18.37 -3.14 7.56
CA PHE A 50 19.37 -4.21 7.45
C PHE A 50 20.41 -4.20 8.58
N GLY A 51 20.66 -3.05 9.20
CA GLY A 51 21.62 -2.93 10.30
C GLY A 51 21.08 -3.38 11.66
N GLU A 52 19.76 -3.35 11.85
CA GLU A 52 19.11 -3.66 13.13
C GLU A 52 18.40 -5.01 13.11
N HIS A 53 18.73 -5.86 14.09
CA HIS A 53 18.04 -7.13 14.31
C HIS A 53 16.57 -6.91 14.70
N PHE A 54 15.70 -7.86 14.35
CA PHE A 54 14.34 -7.93 14.87
C PHE A 54 14.13 -9.17 15.73
N THR A 55 13.23 -9.06 16.70
CA THR A 55 12.84 -10.19 17.54
C THR A 55 11.77 -11.01 16.83
N ASN A 56 12.07 -12.26 16.53
CA ASN A 56 11.09 -13.16 15.96
C ASN A 56 10.10 -13.61 17.04
N LEU A 57 8.81 -13.35 16.82
CA LEU A 57 7.74 -13.64 17.78
C LEU A 57 7.54 -15.15 18.04
N SER A 58 7.94 -16.03 17.11
CA SER A 58 7.74 -17.48 17.27
C SER A 58 8.73 -18.11 18.26
N ASP A 59 9.96 -17.60 18.32
CA ASP A 59 11.05 -18.20 19.11
C ASP A 59 11.76 -17.21 20.04
N GLY A 60 11.39 -15.92 20.01
CA GLY A 60 11.98 -14.86 20.82
C GLY A 60 13.40 -14.47 20.44
N LYS A 61 13.97 -15.02 19.36
CA LYS A 61 15.36 -14.79 18.98
C LYS A 61 15.52 -13.55 18.11
N GLN A 62 16.67 -12.90 18.23
CA GLN A 62 17.09 -11.84 17.30
C GLN A 62 17.46 -12.45 15.96
N LYS A 63 16.97 -11.86 14.87
CA LYS A 63 17.23 -12.28 13.49
C LYS A 63 17.48 -11.08 12.60
N ASP A 64 18.23 -11.33 11.53
CA ASP A 64 18.48 -10.36 10.47
C ASP A 64 17.43 -10.46 9.36
N LEU A 65 17.30 -9.38 8.59
CA LEU A 65 16.56 -9.40 7.34
C LEU A 65 17.44 -9.90 6.20
N ASP A 66 16.86 -10.73 5.34
CA ASP A 66 17.47 -11.15 4.09
C ASP A 66 17.10 -10.21 2.95
N GLN A 67 15.88 -9.65 2.99
CA GLN A 67 15.30 -8.83 1.93
C GLN A 67 14.52 -7.65 2.49
N PHE A 68 14.32 -6.64 1.64
CA PHE A 68 13.52 -5.48 1.97
C PHE A 68 12.64 -5.05 0.80
N ALA A 69 11.43 -4.61 1.09
CA ALA A 69 10.50 -4.08 0.09
C ALA A 69 10.01 -2.69 0.48
N VAL A 70 10.05 -1.77 -0.47
CA VAL A 70 9.36 -0.47 -0.37
C VAL A 70 8.12 -0.54 -1.23
N LEU A 71 6.97 -0.34 -0.61
CA LEU A 71 5.66 -0.43 -1.26
C LEU A 71 4.96 0.91 -1.17
N THR A 72 4.36 1.36 -2.26
CA THR A 72 3.47 2.53 -2.26
C THR A 72 2.21 2.26 -3.05
N SER A 73 1.10 2.87 -2.60
CA SER A 73 -0.16 2.87 -3.35
C SER A 73 -0.16 3.86 -4.52
N ASN A 74 0.92 4.63 -4.70
CA ASN A 74 1.07 5.65 -5.76
C ASN A 74 2.26 5.34 -6.67
N GLU A 75 2.55 6.24 -7.61
CA GLU A 75 3.73 6.13 -8.45
C GLU A 75 5.04 6.39 -7.68
N ILE A 76 6.11 5.78 -8.18
CA ILE A 76 7.49 6.14 -7.85
C ILE A 76 8.04 6.86 -9.08
N LEU A 77 8.47 8.11 -8.92
CA LEU A 77 9.02 8.88 -10.04
C LEU A 77 10.25 8.21 -10.63
N GLU A 78 10.43 8.33 -11.95
CA GLU A 78 11.57 7.73 -12.65
C GLU A 78 12.90 8.27 -12.13
N GLU A 79 13.00 9.57 -11.86
CA GLU A 79 14.19 10.18 -11.28
C GLU A 79 14.49 9.64 -9.88
N ALA A 80 13.45 9.32 -9.11
CA ALA A 80 13.60 8.70 -7.80
C ALA A 80 14.07 7.24 -7.94
N LYS A 81 13.52 6.48 -8.90
CA LYS A 81 13.96 5.11 -9.21
C LYS A 81 15.44 5.08 -9.59
N GLU A 82 15.88 5.97 -10.48
CA GLU A 82 17.29 6.08 -10.88
C GLU A 82 18.19 6.37 -9.68
N SER A 83 17.79 7.31 -8.82
CA SER A 83 18.52 7.67 -7.61
C SER A 83 18.62 6.48 -6.64
N PHE A 84 17.52 5.77 -6.39
CA PHE A 84 17.53 4.54 -5.59
C PHE A 84 18.49 3.50 -6.17
N TRP A 85 18.41 3.22 -7.47
CA TRP A 85 19.29 2.23 -8.10
C TRP A 85 20.76 2.59 -7.99
N ALA A 86 21.12 3.86 -8.20
CA ALA A 86 22.51 4.32 -8.05
C ALA A 86 23.01 4.11 -6.62
N SER A 87 22.24 4.53 -5.62
CA SER A 87 22.62 4.41 -4.21
C SER A 87 22.66 2.95 -3.74
N LEU A 88 21.68 2.14 -4.11
CA LEU A 88 21.60 0.74 -3.70
C LEU A 88 22.71 -0.12 -4.32
N ARG A 89 23.10 0.14 -5.57
CA ARG A 89 24.27 -0.52 -6.18
C ARG A 89 25.56 -0.14 -5.45
N GLY A 90 25.70 1.13 -5.07
CA GLY A 90 26.83 1.59 -4.26
C GLY A 90 26.94 0.83 -2.93
N ALA A 91 25.80 0.55 -2.30
CA ALA A 91 25.70 -0.21 -1.05
C ALA A 91 25.64 -1.75 -1.25
N ARG A 92 25.60 -2.25 -2.49
CA ARG A 92 25.38 -3.67 -2.85
C ARG A 92 24.07 -4.27 -2.31
N LEU A 93 23.05 -3.42 -2.15
CA LEU A 93 21.71 -3.80 -1.69
C LEU A 93 20.69 -3.90 -2.83
N ASP A 94 21.10 -3.59 -4.06
CA ASP A 94 20.25 -3.55 -5.26
C ASP A 94 19.52 -4.87 -5.56
N LYS A 95 20.11 -6.00 -5.14
CA LYS A 95 19.48 -7.33 -5.30
C LYS A 95 18.57 -7.73 -4.14
N LEU A 96 18.70 -7.04 -3.00
CA LEU A 96 17.98 -7.37 -1.76
C LEU A 96 16.77 -6.46 -1.55
N VAL A 97 16.74 -5.31 -2.22
CA VAL A 97 15.66 -4.32 -2.13
C VAL A 97 14.76 -4.39 -3.35
N LYS A 98 13.45 -4.41 -3.12
CA LYS A 98 12.43 -4.30 -4.18
C LYS A 98 11.57 -3.07 -3.98
N PHE A 99 11.21 -2.42 -5.08
CA PHE A 99 10.23 -1.34 -5.11
C PHE A 99 8.96 -1.84 -5.80
N ILE A 100 7.82 -1.56 -5.19
CA ILE A 100 6.50 -1.91 -5.69
C ILE A 100 5.66 -0.64 -5.71
N ASP A 101 5.39 -0.12 -6.91
CA ASP A 101 4.50 1.03 -7.11
C ASP A 101 3.02 0.62 -7.16
N GLY A 102 2.13 1.61 -7.22
CA GLY A 102 0.69 1.39 -7.21
C GLY A 102 0.21 0.48 -8.36
N ASN A 103 0.77 0.61 -9.56
CA ASN A 103 0.36 -0.21 -10.70
C ASN A 103 0.81 -1.67 -10.51
N GLN A 104 2.03 -1.88 -10.01
CA GLN A 104 2.54 -3.21 -9.68
C GLN A 104 1.74 -3.84 -8.52
N LEU A 105 1.32 -3.04 -7.55
CA LEU A 105 0.49 -3.49 -6.44
C LEU A 105 -0.88 -3.98 -6.92
N VAL A 106 -1.55 -3.22 -7.80
CA VAL A 106 -2.81 -3.65 -8.42
C VAL A 106 -2.63 -4.98 -9.16
N ALA A 107 -1.59 -5.11 -9.98
CA ALA A 107 -1.32 -6.35 -10.71
C ALA A 107 -1.07 -7.55 -9.76
N LEU A 108 -0.42 -7.33 -8.62
CA LEU A 108 -0.24 -8.36 -7.60
C LEU A 108 -1.56 -8.76 -6.94
N LEU A 109 -2.41 -7.77 -6.64
CA LEU A 109 -3.73 -8.01 -6.05
C LEU A 109 -4.65 -8.76 -7.01
N GLU A 110 -4.72 -8.37 -8.28
CA GLU A 110 -5.49 -9.11 -9.30
C GLU A 110 -5.02 -10.57 -9.42
N LYS A 111 -3.71 -10.79 -9.37
CA LYS A 111 -3.12 -12.13 -9.50
C LYS A 111 -3.37 -13.02 -8.29
N HIS A 112 -3.21 -12.48 -7.08
CA HIS A 112 -3.16 -13.27 -5.85
C HIS A 112 -4.46 -13.20 -5.02
N MET A 113 -5.24 -12.15 -5.19
CA MET A 113 -6.51 -11.94 -4.50
C MET A 113 -7.58 -11.38 -5.45
N PRO A 114 -7.88 -12.08 -6.57
CA PRO A 114 -8.83 -11.57 -7.56
C PRO A 114 -10.20 -11.26 -6.93
N SER A 115 -10.71 -12.11 -6.03
CA SER A 115 -12.01 -11.91 -5.37
C SER A 115 -12.08 -10.68 -4.47
N ALA A 116 -10.97 -10.30 -3.82
CA ALA A 116 -10.94 -9.11 -2.96
C ALA A 116 -11.14 -7.82 -3.77
N PHE A 117 -10.68 -7.80 -5.02
CA PHE A 117 -10.90 -6.68 -5.94
C PHE A 117 -12.35 -6.61 -6.41
N TRP A 118 -12.95 -7.77 -6.74
CA TRP A 118 -14.30 -7.83 -7.26
C TRP A 118 -15.39 -7.59 -6.22
N GLU A 119 -15.20 -7.98 -4.95
CA GLU A 119 -16.20 -7.78 -3.90
C GLU A 119 -16.42 -6.30 -3.54
N GLU A 120 -15.35 -5.49 -3.47
CA GLU A 120 -15.46 -4.03 -3.27
C GLU A 120 -15.98 -3.31 -4.53
N TYR A 121 -15.55 -3.75 -5.71
CA TYR A 121 -16.10 -3.24 -6.97
C TYR A 121 -17.59 -3.58 -7.11
N ASP A 122 -18.04 -4.72 -6.60
CA ASP A 122 -19.44 -5.12 -6.58
C ASP A 122 -20.27 -4.16 -5.70
N TYR A 123 -19.72 -3.71 -4.57
CA TYR A 123 -20.35 -2.70 -3.72
C TYR A 123 -20.44 -1.33 -4.40
N PHE A 124 -19.34 -0.85 -4.99
CA PHE A 124 -19.35 0.41 -5.75
C PHE A 124 -20.25 0.33 -6.98
N THR A 125 -20.27 -0.81 -7.67
CA THR A 125 -21.13 -1.06 -8.83
C THR A 125 -22.60 -1.14 -8.42
N LYS A 126 -22.93 -1.81 -7.32
CA LYS A 126 -24.29 -1.83 -6.75
C LYS A 126 -24.75 -0.43 -6.34
N TYR A 127 -23.89 0.34 -5.68
CA TYR A 127 -24.17 1.72 -5.30
C TYR A 127 -24.37 2.62 -6.52
N PHE A 128 -23.46 2.56 -7.50
CA PHE A 128 -23.54 3.35 -8.72
C PHE A 128 -24.75 2.97 -9.57
N ASN A 129 -25.09 1.67 -9.64
CA ASN A 129 -26.30 1.21 -10.29
C ASN A 129 -27.57 1.66 -9.55
N SER A 130 -27.58 1.65 -8.21
CA SER A 130 -28.68 2.21 -7.42
C SER A 130 -28.88 3.69 -7.71
N LEU A 131 -27.80 4.48 -7.68
CA LEU A 131 -27.84 5.90 -8.06
C LEU A 131 -28.39 6.07 -9.48
N LYS A 132 -27.89 5.30 -10.45
CA LYS A 132 -28.35 5.36 -11.84
C LYS A 132 -29.83 5.00 -11.98
N THR A 133 -30.32 4.02 -11.22
CA THR A 133 -31.74 3.66 -11.19
C THR A 133 -32.58 4.77 -10.57
N ASP A 134 -32.12 5.41 -9.50
CA ASP A 134 -32.82 6.54 -8.87
C ASP A 134 -32.85 7.76 -9.80
N PHE A 135 -31.73 8.09 -10.46
CA PHE A 135 -31.71 9.13 -11.49
C PHE A 135 -32.58 8.80 -12.71
N ALA A 136 -32.67 7.52 -13.10
CA ALA A 136 -33.55 7.10 -14.19
C ALA A 136 -35.05 7.17 -13.82
N ARG A 137 -35.39 7.04 -12.53
CA ARG A 137 -36.74 7.31 -12.01
C ARG A 137 -37.09 8.80 -12.04
N ILE A 138 -36.09 9.69 -11.94
CA ILE A 138 -36.24 11.15 -12.13
C ILE A 138 -36.25 11.50 -13.64
N LYS A 139 -36.96 10.71 -14.45
CA LYS A 139 -37.33 11.11 -15.82
C LYS A 139 -38.70 11.77 -15.89
N ASP A 140 -39.45 11.75 -14.78
CA ASP A 140 -40.65 12.56 -14.64
C ASP A 140 -40.27 13.94 -14.06
N ILE A 141 -39.89 14.83 -14.97
CA ILE A 141 -39.43 16.21 -14.69
C ILE A 141 -40.53 17.05 -14.01
N SER A 142 -41.78 16.55 -13.97
CA SER A 142 -42.91 17.17 -13.28
C SER A 142 -42.83 17.09 -11.75
N ALA A 143 -41.94 16.25 -11.19
CA ALA A 143 -41.74 16.09 -9.75
C ALA A 143 -40.52 16.84 -9.17
N ILE A 144 -39.67 17.42 -10.03
CA ILE A 144 -38.50 18.20 -9.60
C ILE A 144 -38.99 19.56 -9.06
N GLY A 145 -39.31 19.58 -7.77
CA GLY A 145 -39.89 20.72 -7.07
C GLY A 145 -40.83 20.36 -5.92
N ARG A 146 -41.14 19.07 -5.71
CA ARG A 146 -42.00 18.62 -4.60
C ARG A 146 -41.30 17.83 -3.50
N GLN A 147 -40.02 17.52 -3.64
CA GLN A 147 -39.24 16.93 -2.56
C GLN A 147 -38.26 17.97 -2.05
N GLU A 148 -38.30 18.21 -0.73
CA GLU A 148 -37.31 19.06 -0.07
C GLU A 148 -35.91 18.55 -0.41
N PRO A 149 -34.99 19.44 -0.84
CA PRO A 149 -33.63 19.03 -1.13
C PRO A 149 -33.06 18.37 0.11
N VAL A 150 -32.61 17.12 -0.02
CA VAL A 150 -31.95 16.40 1.07
C VAL A 150 -30.74 17.25 1.50
N PRO A 151 -30.68 17.71 2.76
CA PRO A 151 -29.56 18.50 3.24
C PRO A 151 -28.24 17.75 3.02
N LEU A 152 -27.20 18.43 2.54
CA LEU A 152 -25.88 17.83 2.28
C LEU A 152 -25.30 17.12 3.52
N GLU A 153 -25.67 17.57 4.71
CA GLU A 153 -25.37 16.96 6.01
C GLU A 153 -25.95 15.55 6.21
N ASN A 154 -27.03 15.19 5.51
CA ASN A 154 -27.59 13.83 5.50
C ASN A 154 -26.96 12.93 4.43
N ILE A 155 -26.12 13.49 3.54
CA ILE A 155 -25.34 12.77 2.52
C ILE A 155 -23.89 12.56 3.03
N TYR A 156 -23.71 12.53 4.36
CA TYR A 156 -22.40 12.34 4.97
C TYR A 156 -21.98 10.88 4.89
N VAL A 157 -21.29 10.49 3.80
CA VAL A 157 -20.48 9.28 3.80
C VAL A 157 -19.21 9.63 4.58
N SER A 158 -19.14 9.14 5.82
CA SER A 158 -17.93 9.20 6.64
C SER A 158 -16.77 8.57 5.87
N LEU A 159 -15.93 9.39 5.23
CA LEU A 159 -14.58 9.03 4.83
C LEU A 159 -13.72 8.87 6.10
N ARG A 160 -14.03 7.86 6.91
CA ARG A 160 -13.08 7.30 7.86
C ARG A 160 -12.25 6.29 7.10
N LEU A 161 -11.29 6.80 6.35
CA LEU A 161 -10.10 6.05 5.98
C LEU A 161 -9.20 6.02 7.23
N THR A 162 -9.49 5.10 8.15
CA THR A 162 -8.52 4.62 9.14
C THR A 162 -7.64 3.58 8.48
#